data_AF-A0A851ED06-F1
#
_entry.id   AF-A0A851ED06-F1
#
_cell.length_a   1.000
_cell.length_b   1.000
_cell.length_c   1.000
_cell.angle_alpha   90.00
_cell.angle_beta   90.00
_cell.angle_gamma   90.00
#
_symmetry.space_group_name_H-M   'P 1'
#
loop_
_entity.id
_entity.type
_entity.pdbx_description
1 polymer ?
#
loop_
_entity_poly.entity_id
_entity_poly.type
_entity_poly.pdbx_seq_one_letter_code
_entity_poly.pdbx_strand_id
1 'polypeptide(L)'
;GTDLSRLVEDFFSMKEEVLARDFDLGFSGNSDDVVMHAIHLLGNCVNITNTSRNNEFFITPSITIPAVFELNFYSNGILHVFIKEAVIACSLHAIQSRRYRNGTSGASPSLISQEHLVRKAASLCYLLSNEFTVSLPCQVIYQVCHESVERLIQYGILLVAEQDDQEDVSPSLTEQQWNKKLPEPLSWRSDEEDEDSDFGEEQRDCYLK
;
A
#
# COMPACT_ATOMS: atom_id res chain seq x y z
N GLY A 1 -18.60 -20.00 -11.37
CA GLY A 1 -19.85 -19.59 -10.70
C GLY A 1 -19.83 -20.07 -9.27
N THR A 2 -20.80 -19.64 -8.47
CA THR A 2 -20.97 -20.05 -7.08
C THR A 2 -22.45 -20.23 -6.78
N ASP A 3 -22.76 -21.03 -5.77
CA ASP A 3 -24.12 -21.17 -5.24
C ASP A 3 -24.54 -19.89 -4.49
N LEU A 4 -25.84 -19.57 -4.51
CA LEU A 4 -26.37 -18.36 -3.87
C LEU A 4 -26.09 -18.34 -2.37
N SER A 5 -26.26 -19.46 -1.67
CA SER A 5 -25.98 -19.53 -0.23
C SER A 5 -24.52 -19.17 0.08
N ARG A 6 -23.59 -19.71 -0.72
CA ARG A 6 -22.17 -19.41 -0.57
C ARG A 6 -21.85 -17.95 -0.88
N LEU A 7 -22.48 -17.37 -1.90
CA LEU A 7 -22.31 -15.95 -2.22
C LEU A 7 -22.78 -15.04 -1.07
N VAL A 8 -23.90 -15.38 -0.42
CA VAL A 8 -24.40 -14.64 0.74
C VAL A 8 -23.46 -14.76 1.94
N GLU A 9 -22.92 -15.95 2.20
CA GLU A 9 -21.95 -16.21 3.27
C GLU A 9 -20.64 -15.43 3.05
N ASP A 10 -20.09 -15.51 1.84
CA ASP A 10 -18.87 -14.80 1.46
C ASP A 10 -19.07 -13.27 1.51
N PHE A 11 -20.24 -12.79 1.07
CA PHE A 11 -20.60 -11.37 1.18
C PHE A 11 -20.75 -10.91 2.63
N PHE A 12 -21.36 -11.72 3.49
CA PHE A 12 -21.45 -11.42 4.92
C PHE A 12 -20.06 -11.29 5.54
N SER A 13 -19.17 -12.24 5.24
CA SER A 13 -17.77 -12.20 5.72
C SER A 13 -17.04 -10.95 5.21
N MET A 14 -17.18 -10.62 3.93
CA MET A 14 -16.58 -9.43 3.33
C MET A 14 -17.09 -8.13 3.97
N LYS A 15 -18.39 -8.04 4.28
CA LYS A 15 -18.96 -6.89 4.99
C LYS A 15 -18.28 -6.67 6.33
N GLU A 16 -18.09 -7.74 7.11
CA GLU A 16 -17.44 -7.63 8.43
C GLU A 16 -15.99 -7.15 8.28
N GLU A 17 -15.26 -7.60 7.26
CA GLU A 17 -13.90 -7.14 6.97
C GLU A 17 -13.83 -5.66 6.58
N VAL A 18 -14.82 -5.13 5.85
CA VAL A 18 -14.90 -3.70 5.50
C VAL A 18 -15.15 -2.86 6.74
N LEU A 19 -16.12 -3.28 7.58
CA LEU A 19 -16.48 -2.58 8.80
C LEU A 19 -15.33 -2.60 9.82
N ALA A 20 -14.60 -3.71 9.94
CA ALA A 20 -13.43 -3.84 10.81
C ALA A 20 -12.29 -2.87 10.45
N ARG A 21 -12.31 -2.30 9.24
CA ARG A 21 -11.33 -1.31 8.74
C ARG A 21 -11.85 0.13 8.78
N ASP A 22 -12.93 0.37 9.53
CA ASP A 22 -13.59 1.68 9.67
C ASP A 22 -14.14 2.26 8.36
N PHE A 23 -14.45 1.40 7.39
CA PHE A 23 -15.15 1.81 6.17
C PHE A 23 -16.66 1.59 6.32
N ASP A 24 -17.44 2.59 5.93
CA ASP A 24 -18.89 2.46 5.81
C ASP A 24 -19.26 1.80 4.49
N LEU A 25 -20.28 0.95 4.54
CA LEU A 25 -20.88 0.31 3.37
C LEU A 25 -21.96 1.16 2.71
N GLY A 26 -22.53 2.13 3.44
CA GLY A 26 -23.60 2.99 2.93
C GLY A 26 -24.96 2.28 2.78
N PHE A 27 -25.11 1.09 3.35
CA PHE A 27 -26.38 0.35 3.42
C PHE A 27 -26.49 -0.46 4.71
N SER A 28 -27.69 -0.93 5.01
CA SER A 28 -28.01 -1.80 6.15
C SER A 28 -29.04 -2.85 5.77
N GLY A 29 -29.15 -3.94 6.53
CA GLY A 29 -30.15 -5.00 6.32
C GLY A 29 -29.55 -6.40 6.25
N ASN A 30 -30.38 -7.38 5.89
CA ASN A 30 -29.98 -8.78 5.76
C ASN A 30 -29.13 -8.99 4.50
N SER A 31 -28.08 -9.81 4.61
CA SER A 31 -27.18 -10.09 3.49
C SER A 31 -27.88 -10.74 2.30
N ASP A 32 -28.86 -11.63 2.54
CA ASP A 32 -29.66 -12.28 1.50
C ASP A 32 -30.38 -11.26 0.61
N ASP A 33 -31.10 -10.32 1.21
CA ASP A 33 -31.85 -9.29 0.49
C ASP A 33 -30.92 -8.37 -0.32
N VAL A 34 -29.78 -8.00 0.28
CA VAL A 34 -28.77 -7.15 -0.38
C VAL A 34 -28.13 -7.86 -1.56
N VAL A 35 -27.74 -9.13 -1.41
CA VAL A 35 -27.13 -9.92 -2.49
C VAL A 35 -28.13 -10.13 -3.63
N MET A 36 -29.39 -10.46 -3.31
CA MET A 36 -30.44 -10.60 -4.32
C MET A 36 -30.72 -9.30 -5.05
N HIS A 37 -30.73 -8.17 -4.34
CA HIS A 37 -30.86 -6.85 -4.95
C HIS A 37 -29.67 -6.51 -5.85
N ALA A 38 -28.44 -6.77 -5.41
CA ALA A 38 -27.23 -6.53 -6.20
C ALA A 38 -27.21 -7.39 -7.47
N ILE A 39 -27.56 -8.67 -7.38
CA ILE A 39 -27.70 -9.57 -8.55
C ILE A 39 -28.73 -9.00 -9.55
N HIS A 40 -29.85 -8.48 -9.05
CA HIS A 40 -30.85 -7.85 -9.91
C HIS A 40 -30.32 -6.59 -10.62
N LEU A 41 -29.56 -5.74 -9.91
CA LEU A 41 -28.95 -4.53 -10.48
C LEU A 41 -27.85 -4.86 -11.51
N LEU A 42 -27.05 -5.90 -11.26
CA LEU A 42 -26.01 -6.36 -12.18
C LEU A 42 -26.57 -6.88 -13.50
N GLY A 43 -27.85 -7.30 -13.53
CA GLY A 43 -28.57 -7.66 -14.75
C GLY A 43 -27.79 -8.63 -15.65
N ASN A 44 -27.50 -8.20 -16.87
CA ASN A 44 -26.80 -9.02 -17.88
C ASN A 44 -25.32 -9.32 -17.56
N CYS A 45 -24.77 -8.72 -16.50
CA CYS A 45 -23.42 -9.03 -16.02
C CYS A 45 -23.35 -10.40 -15.33
N VAL A 46 -24.49 -10.97 -14.91
CA VAL A 46 -24.55 -12.27 -14.22
C VAL A 46 -25.66 -13.14 -14.81
N ASN A 47 -25.41 -14.44 -14.89
CA ASN A 47 -26.40 -15.44 -15.29
C ASN A 47 -26.79 -16.28 -14.08
N ILE A 48 -28.10 -16.48 -13.91
CA ILE A 48 -28.67 -17.27 -12.82
C ILE A 48 -29.24 -18.56 -13.42
N THR A 49 -28.75 -19.70 -12.96
CA THR A 49 -29.25 -21.02 -13.35
C THR A 49 -29.72 -21.80 -12.14
N ASN A 50 -30.85 -22.49 -12.21
CA ASN A 50 -31.30 -23.35 -11.13
C ASN A 50 -30.56 -24.70 -11.18
N THR A 51 -29.95 -25.10 -10.06
CA THR A 51 -29.33 -26.42 -9.94
C THR A 51 -30.38 -27.46 -9.53
N SER A 52 -30.60 -28.46 -10.40
CA SER A 52 -31.64 -29.48 -10.19
C SER A 52 -31.42 -30.37 -8.96
N ARG A 53 -30.22 -30.31 -8.35
CA ARG A 53 -29.84 -31.19 -7.24
C ARG A 53 -30.35 -30.70 -5.88
N ASN A 54 -30.44 -29.39 -5.67
CA ASN A 54 -30.78 -28.76 -4.38
C ASN A 54 -31.86 -27.67 -4.48
N ASN A 55 -32.42 -27.41 -5.68
CA ASN A 55 -33.32 -26.28 -5.94
C ASN A 55 -32.71 -24.93 -5.53
N GLU A 56 -31.38 -24.84 -5.69
CA GLU A 56 -30.56 -23.68 -5.34
C GLU A 56 -30.16 -22.92 -6.61
N PHE A 57 -30.04 -21.61 -6.50
CA PHE A 57 -29.59 -20.77 -7.61
C PHE A 57 -28.06 -20.79 -7.69
N PHE A 58 -27.55 -21.00 -8.90
CA PHE A 58 -26.14 -20.93 -9.23
C PHE A 58 -25.88 -19.68 -10.06
N ILE A 59 -24.97 -18.83 -9.58
CA ILE A 59 -24.65 -17.53 -10.16
C ILE A 59 -23.33 -17.65 -10.93
N THR A 60 -23.33 -17.23 -12.19
CA THR A 60 -22.12 -17.20 -13.03
C THR A 60 -21.92 -15.81 -13.62
N PRO A 61 -20.68 -15.28 -13.65
CA PRO A 61 -20.42 -14.01 -14.32
C PRO A 61 -20.56 -14.17 -15.84
N SER A 62 -21.06 -13.14 -16.50
CA SER A 62 -21.07 -13.03 -17.96
C SER A 62 -19.67 -12.68 -18.45
N ILE A 63 -19.19 -13.41 -19.46
CA ILE A 63 -17.86 -13.23 -20.07
C ILE A 63 -17.88 -12.29 -21.28
N THR A 64 -18.98 -11.57 -21.50
CA THR A 64 -19.04 -10.55 -22.53
C THR A 64 -18.14 -9.37 -22.16
N ILE A 65 -17.52 -8.74 -23.16
CA ILE A 65 -16.60 -7.61 -22.92
C ILE A 65 -17.25 -6.52 -22.04
N PRO A 66 -18.48 -6.04 -22.31
CA PRO A 66 -19.11 -5.03 -21.47
C PRO A 66 -19.31 -5.48 -20.02
N ALA A 67 -19.77 -6.72 -19.81
CA ALA A 67 -20.00 -7.26 -18.48
C ALA A 67 -18.69 -7.36 -17.66
N VAL A 68 -17.59 -7.76 -18.30
CA VAL A 68 -16.29 -7.84 -17.63
C VAL A 68 -15.81 -6.45 -17.19
N PHE A 69 -15.98 -5.42 -18.02
CA PHE A 69 -15.63 -4.05 -17.64
C PHE A 69 -16.50 -3.52 -16.50
N GLU A 70 -17.81 -3.76 -16.56
CA GLU A 70 -18.75 -3.28 -15.54
C GLU A 70 -18.53 -4.00 -14.19
N LEU A 71 -18.36 -5.32 -14.21
CA LEU A 71 -18.01 -6.07 -13.00
C LEU A 71 -16.67 -5.63 -12.42
N ASN A 72 -15.66 -5.37 -13.27
CA ASN A 72 -14.37 -4.87 -12.81
C ASN A 72 -14.52 -3.48 -12.17
N PHE A 73 -15.28 -2.59 -12.79
CA PHE A 73 -15.56 -1.25 -12.26
C PHE A 73 -16.14 -1.32 -10.84
N TYR A 74 -17.17 -2.15 -10.62
CA TYR A 74 -17.73 -2.31 -9.27
C TYR A 74 -16.74 -2.98 -8.31
N SER A 75 -15.97 -3.97 -8.77
CA SER A 75 -14.98 -4.64 -7.93
C SER A 75 -13.89 -3.68 -7.41
N ASN A 76 -13.56 -2.63 -8.16
CA ASN A 76 -12.56 -1.64 -7.74
C ASN A 76 -12.98 -0.83 -6.50
N GLY A 77 -14.28 -0.80 -6.15
CA GLY A 77 -14.75 -0.14 -4.93
C GLY A 77 -14.11 -0.71 -3.64
N ILE A 78 -13.87 -2.02 -3.60
CA ILE A 78 -13.28 -2.69 -2.43
C ILE A 78 -11.78 -2.42 -2.30
N LEU A 79 -11.12 -2.05 -3.41
CA LEU A 79 -9.66 -1.91 -3.46
C LEU A 79 -9.17 -0.86 -2.46
N HIS A 80 -9.89 0.26 -2.31
CA HIS A 80 -9.54 1.32 -1.36
C HIS A 80 -9.57 0.87 0.10
N VAL A 81 -10.39 -0.13 0.43
CA VAL A 81 -10.47 -0.70 1.79
C VAL A 81 -9.18 -1.44 2.13
N PHE A 82 -8.62 -2.18 1.15
CA PHE A 82 -7.49 -3.09 1.38
C PHE A 82 -6.15 -2.58 0.84
N ILE A 83 -6.11 -1.47 0.09
CA ILE A 83 -4.90 -1.03 -0.64
C ILE A 83 -3.68 -0.90 0.27
N LYS A 84 -3.86 -0.37 1.48
CA LYS A 84 -2.75 -0.18 2.43
C LYS A 84 -2.13 -1.51 2.86
N GLU A 85 -2.98 -2.50 3.16
CA GLU A 85 -2.54 -3.85 3.53
C GLU A 85 -1.97 -4.61 2.33
N ALA A 86 -2.59 -4.46 1.15
CA ALA A 86 -2.12 -5.05 -0.10
C ALA A 86 -0.71 -4.57 -0.45
N VAL A 87 -0.41 -3.27 -0.25
CA VAL A 87 0.94 -2.73 -0.43
C VAL A 87 1.95 -3.41 0.50
N ILE A 88 1.59 -3.65 1.77
CA ILE A 88 2.47 -4.37 2.71
C ILE A 88 2.69 -5.82 2.23
N ALA A 89 1.62 -6.52 1.86
CA ALA A 89 1.69 -7.90 1.37
C ALA A 89 2.53 -8.02 0.08
N CYS A 90 2.34 -7.12 -0.89
CA CYS A 90 3.15 -7.07 -2.10
C CYS A 90 4.63 -6.78 -1.79
N SER A 91 4.90 -5.91 -0.82
CA SER A 91 6.26 -5.59 -0.39
C SER A 91 6.94 -6.80 0.26
N LEU A 92 6.21 -7.52 1.11
CA LEU A 92 6.66 -8.76 1.75
C LEU A 92 7.01 -9.82 0.69
N HIS A 93 6.10 -10.05 -0.25
CA HIS A 93 6.32 -10.99 -1.36
C HIS A 93 7.52 -10.59 -2.22
N ALA A 94 7.71 -9.30 -2.51
CA ALA A 94 8.87 -8.80 -3.24
C ALA A 94 10.20 -9.03 -2.49
N ILE A 95 10.21 -8.90 -1.16
CA ILE A 95 11.38 -9.17 -0.32
C ILE A 95 11.70 -10.69 -0.30
N GLN A 96 10.69 -11.53 -0.08
CA GLN A 96 10.84 -12.98 -0.02
C GLN A 96 11.28 -13.59 -1.37
N SER A 97 10.65 -13.17 -2.48
CA SER A 97 11.00 -13.65 -3.82
C SER A 97 12.44 -13.33 -4.20
N ARG A 98 12.99 -12.20 -3.73
CA ARG A 98 14.42 -11.87 -3.91
C ARG A 98 15.33 -12.81 -3.11
N ARG A 99 14.97 -13.17 -1.87
CA ARG A 99 15.75 -14.15 -1.07
C ARG A 99 15.78 -15.51 -1.75
N TYR A 100 14.65 -15.98 -2.28
CA TYR A 100 14.59 -17.26 -2.98
C TYR A 100 15.49 -17.29 -4.22
N ARG A 101 15.48 -16.22 -5.03
CA ARG A 101 16.35 -16.09 -6.21
C ARG A 101 17.85 -16.03 -5.87
N ASN A 102 18.19 -15.53 -4.68
CA ASN A 102 19.57 -15.41 -4.22
C ASN A 102 20.11 -16.69 -3.55
N GLY A 103 19.34 -17.80 -3.54
CA GLY A 103 19.82 -19.10 -3.07
C GLY A 103 19.89 -19.26 -1.54
N THR A 104 19.41 -18.29 -0.76
CA THR A 104 19.27 -18.43 0.70
C THR A 104 18.01 -19.23 1.02
N SER A 105 18.02 -20.52 0.68
CA SER A 105 16.93 -21.46 0.93
C SER A 105 17.23 -22.25 2.21
N GLY A 106 17.27 -21.56 3.34
CA GLY A 106 17.28 -22.17 4.67
C GLY A 106 15.88 -22.15 5.25
N ALA A 107 15.44 -23.27 5.83
CA ALA A 107 14.14 -23.48 6.46
C ALA A 107 13.98 -22.70 7.79
N SER A 108 14.56 -21.51 7.92
CA SER A 108 14.28 -20.60 9.03
C SER A 108 13.00 -19.82 8.73
N PRO A 109 12.20 -19.48 9.77
CA PRO A 109 11.11 -18.53 9.61
C PRO A 109 11.66 -17.29 8.89
N SER A 110 10.93 -16.79 7.89
CA SER A 110 11.42 -15.66 7.09
C SER A 110 11.33 -14.38 7.91
N LEU A 111 12.25 -14.20 8.86
CA LEU A 111 12.34 -12.99 9.65
C LEU A 111 12.70 -11.83 8.74
N ILE A 112 11.94 -10.75 8.88
CA ILE A 112 12.06 -9.54 8.09
C ILE A 112 12.01 -8.35 9.05
N SER A 113 13.00 -7.46 8.94
CA SER A 113 12.99 -6.19 9.66
C SER A 113 11.77 -5.36 9.24
N GLN A 114 11.02 -4.87 10.23
CA GLN A 114 9.89 -3.97 10.00
C GLN A 114 10.32 -2.72 9.23
N GLU A 115 11.48 -2.15 9.54
CA GLU A 115 12.02 -0.98 8.84
C GLU A 115 12.29 -1.28 7.36
N HIS A 116 12.83 -2.47 7.06
CA HIS A 116 13.04 -2.89 5.67
C HIS A 116 11.72 -3.05 4.92
N LEU A 117 10.71 -3.66 5.55
CA LEU A 117 9.38 -3.83 4.99
C LEU A 117 8.70 -2.49 4.72
N VAL A 118 8.71 -1.59 5.71
CA VAL A 118 8.10 -0.26 5.60
C VAL A 118 8.78 0.58 4.51
N ARG A 119 10.11 0.56 4.43
CA ARG A 119 10.83 1.26 3.36
C ARG A 119 10.42 0.75 1.98
N LYS A 120 10.30 -0.56 1.82
CA LYS A 120 9.86 -1.19 0.56
C LYS A 120 8.41 -0.81 0.21
N ALA A 121 7.53 -0.83 1.20
CA ALA A 121 6.13 -0.42 1.07
C ALA A 121 6.00 1.05 0.67
N ALA A 122 6.73 1.94 1.33
CA ALA A 122 6.73 3.37 1.00
C ALA A 122 7.19 3.60 -0.45
N SER A 123 8.25 2.92 -0.90
CA SER A 123 8.67 2.97 -2.31
C SER A 123 7.57 2.53 -3.28
N LEU A 124 6.81 1.48 -2.94
CA LEU A 124 5.68 1.02 -3.74
C LEU A 124 4.52 2.04 -3.74
N CYS A 125 4.21 2.66 -2.61
CA CYS A 125 3.23 3.75 -2.53
C CYS A 125 3.58 4.91 -3.46
N TYR A 126 4.85 5.32 -3.52
CA TYR A 126 5.28 6.39 -4.41
C TYR A 126 5.09 6.03 -5.89
N LEU A 127 5.33 4.77 -6.27
CA LEU A 127 5.07 4.29 -7.63
C LEU A 127 3.57 4.33 -7.98
N LEU A 128 2.73 3.99 -6.99
CA LEU A 128 1.28 3.92 -7.12
C LEU A 128 0.56 5.27 -6.92
N SER A 129 1.30 6.34 -6.65
CA SER A 129 0.74 7.65 -6.28
C SER A 129 -0.19 8.28 -7.33
N ASN A 130 -0.01 7.91 -8.60
CA ASN A 130 -0.87 8.37 -9.70
C ASN A 130 -2.16 7.56 -9.85
N GLU A 131 -2.23 6.37 -9.26
CA GLU A 131 -3.36 5.45 -9.38
C GLU A 131 -4.22 5.41 -8.10
N PHE A 132 -3.57 5.54 -6.93
CA PHE A 132 -4.21 5.39 -5.64
C PHE A 132 -3.83 6.48 -4.65
N THR A 133 -4.84 6.99 -3.93
CA THR A 133 -4.62 7.84 -2.75
C THR A 133 -4.34 6.94 -1.55
N VAL A 134 -3.07 6.61 -1.30
CA VAL A 134 -2.68 5.72 -0.20
C VAL A 134 -2.70 6.43 1.16
N SER A 135 -2.41 7.74 1.18
CA SER A 135 -2.39 8.57 2.37
C SER A 135 -3.37 9.73 2.24
N LEU A 136 -4.05 10.09 3.33
CA LEU A 136 -4.87 11.30 3.38
C LEU A 136 -3.98 12.55 3.33
N PRO A 137 -4.55 13.73 3.04
CA PRO A 137 -3.82 14.99 3.18
C PRO A 137 -3.17 15.09 4.57
N CYS A 138 -1.95 15.63 4.60
CA CYS A 138 -1.15 15.81 5.81
C CYS A 138 -0.63 14.52 6.47
N GLN A 139 -0.90 13.33 5.92
CA GLN A 139 -0.30 12.08 6.40
C GLN A 139 1.03 11.78 5.72
N VAL A 140 1.98 11.26 6.49
CA VAL A 140 3.27 10.78 5.95
C VAL A 140 3.12 9.32 5.55
N ILE A 141 3.47 8.96 4.31
CA ILE A 141 3.34 7.60 3.77
C ILE A 141 4.01 6.56 4.67
N TYR A 142 5.20 6.87 5.21
CA TYR A 142 5.89 5.98 6.14
C TYR A 142 5.03 5.63 7.36
N GLN A 143 4.35 6.62 7.95
CA GLN A 143 3.45 6.40 9.08
C GLN A 143 2.28 5.51 8.69
N VAL A 144 1.65 5.77 7.53
CA VAL A 144 0.55 4.93 7.02
C VAL A 144 0.99 3.48 6.81
N CYS A 145 2.22 3.27 6.34
CA CYS A 145 2.79 1.94 6.20
C CYS A 145 3.05 1.27 7.57
N HIS A 146 3.57 2.00 8.55
CA HIS A 146 3.75 1.48 9.92
C HIS A 146 2.42 1.04 10.54
N GLU A 147 1.40 1.90 10.51
CA GLU A 147 0.06 1.58 11.02
C GLU A 147 -0.55 0.36 10.32
N SER A 148 -0.26 0.18 9.03
CA SER A 148 -0.77 -0.96 8.27
C SER A 148 -0.04 -2.26 8.63
N VAL A 149 1.24 -2.21 8.95
CA VAL A 149 1.96 -3.37 9.53
C VAL A 149 1.39 -3.71 10.90
N GLU A 150 1.14 -2.72 11.76
CA GLU A 150 0.55 -2.92 13.08
C GLU A 150 -0.85 -3.56 13.00
N ARG A 151 -1.71 -3.11 12.09
CA ARG A 151 -3.02 -3.75 11.84
C ARG A 151 -2.88 -5.21 11.44
N LEU A 152 -1.96 -5.54 10.54
CA LEU A 152 -1.73 -6.93 10.13
C LEU A 152 -1.22 -7.79 11.30
N ILE A 153 -0.47 -7.21 12.25
CA ILE A 153 -0.08 -7.89 13.50
C ILE A 153 -1.31 -8.12 14.39
N GLN A 154 -2.15 -7.10 14.57
CA GLN A 154 -3.37 -7.19 15.37
C GLN A 154 -4.34 -8.25 14.84
N TYR A 155 -4.45 -8.40 13.52
CA TYR A 155 -5.23 -9.46 12.87
C TYR A 155 -4.57 -10.84 12.97
N GLY A 156 -3.36 -10.95 13.51
CA GLY A 156 -2.61 -12.21 13.60
C GLY A 156 -2.06 -12.70 12.26
N ILE A 157 -2.05 -11.86 11.22
CA ILE A 157 -1.49 -12.18 9.89
C ILE A 157 0.04 -12.10 9.93
N LEU A 158 0.59 -11.14 10.68
CA LEU A 158 2.01 -11.02 10.96
C LEU A 158 2.28 -11.32 12.44
N LEU A 159 3.41 -11.95 12.71
CA LEU A 159 3.87 -12.23 14.06
C LEU A 159 5.14 -11.45 14.35
N VAL A 160 5.24 -10.88 15.55
CA VAL A 160 6.48 -10.28 16.04
C VAL A 160 7.39 -11.42 16.47
N ALA A 161 8.61 -11.45 15.96
CA ALA A 161 9.61 -12.44 16.32
C ALA A 161 9.92 -12.38 17.83
N GLU A 162 10.18 -13.54 18.43
CA GLU A 162 10.61 -13.64 19.82
C GLU A 162 11.98 -12.99 20.01
N GLN A 163 12.30 -12.60 21.23
CA GLN A 163 13.43 -11.73 21.54
C GLN A 163 14.78 -12.36 21.15
N ASP A 164 14.90 -13.68 21.24
CA ASP A 164 16.09 -14.45 20.84
C ASP A 164 16.30 -14.42 19.31
N ASP A 165 15.22 -14.34 18.53
CA ASP A 165 15.29 -14.30 17.06
C ASP A 165 15.51 -12.85 16.52
N GLN A 166 15.30 -11.81 17.34
CA GLN A 166 15.51 -10.41 16.94
C GLN A 166 16.99 -10.02 16.86
N GLU A 167 17.86 -10.71 17.60
CA GLU A 167 19.31 -10.47 17.58
C GLU A 167 19.91 -10.81 16.21
N ASP A 168 19.34 -11.78 15.49
CA ASP A 168 19.78 -12.20 14.14
C ASP A 168 19.34 -11.25 13.01
N VAL A 169 18.36 -10.38 13.25
CA VAL A 169 17.79 -9.45 12.24
C VAL A 169 18.32 -8.02 12.40
N SER A 170 18.86 -7.71 13.58
CA SER A 170 19.55 -6.45 13.80
C SER A 170 20.68 -6.36 12.78
N PRO A 171 20.72 -5.34 11.91
CA PRO A 171 21.84 -5.17 11.01
C PRO A 171 23.06 -4.97 11.92
N SER A 172 23.91 -5.99 12.00
CA SER A 172 25.22 -5.81 12.61
C SER A 172 25.80 -4.54 11.98
N LEU A 173 26.33 -3.63 12.79
CA LEU A 173 26.90 -2.35 12.34
C LEU A 173 27.91 -2.48 11.17
N THR A 174 28.31 -3.71 10.86
CA THR A 174 29.15 -4.16 9.76
C THR A 174 28.48 -4.27 8.37
N GLU A 175 27.15 -4.36 8.26
CA GLU A 175 26.46 -4.53 6.95
C GLU A 175 26.01 -3.22 6.28
N GLN A 176 26.21 -2.07 6.90
CA GLN A 176 26.22 -0.82 6.15
C GLN A 176 27.56 -0.72 5.43
N GLN A 177 27.63 -1.29 4.22
CA GLN A 177 28.70 -1.00 3.27
C GLN A 177 28.56 0.45 2.79
N TRP A 178 28.78 1.40 3.70
CA TRP A 178 29.31 2.70 3.30
C TRP A 178 30.59 2.37 2.56
N ASN A 179 30.63 2.68 1.26
CA ASN A 179 31.88 2.70 0.55
C ASN A 179 32.86 3.51 1.42
N LYS A 180 33.85 2.84 2.03
CA LYS A 180 34.91 3.47 2.87
C LYS A 180 35.84 4.39 2.07
N LYS A 181 35.42 4.82 0.88
CA LYS A 181 35.88 6.04 0.24
C LYS A 181 34.81 7.09 0.51
N LEU A 182 34.92 7.76 1.65
CA LEU A 182 34.40 9.12 1.75
C LEU A 182 34.96 9.86 0.51
N PRO A 183 34.11 10.43 -0.36
CA PRO A 183 34.59 11.42 -1.29
C PRO A 183 35.31 12.51 -0.47
N GLU A 184 36.41 13.04 -0.99
CA GLU A 184 37.00 14.25 -0.41
C GLU A 184 35.90 15.28 -0.14
N PRO A 185 35.96 16.03 0.98
CA PRO A 185 34.98 17.06 1.26
C PRO A 185 34.84 17.95 0.03
N LEU A 186 33.66 17.98 -0.58
CA LEU A 186 33.39 18.88 -1.69
C LEU A 186 33.55 20.30 -1.14
N SER A 187 34.62 20.97 -1.56
CA SER A 187 34.86 22.36 -1.20
C SER A 187 33.77 23.21 -1.84
N TRP A 188 32.81 23.66 -1.04
CA TRP A 188 31.90 24.72 -1.44
C TRP A 188 32.69 26.03 -1.49
N ARG A 189 32.74 26.65 -2.67
CA ARG A 189 33.23 28.02 -2.85
C ARG A 189 32.01 28.85 -3.23
N SER A 190 31.67 29.84 -2.42
CA SER A 190 30.63 30.82 -2.76
C SER A 190 31.18 31.66 -3.92
N ASP A 191 30.38 31.86 -4.97
CA ASP A 191 30.72 32.68 -6.14
C ASP A 191 30.51 34.19 -5.86
N GLU A 192 30.66 34.61 -4.60
CA GLU A 192 30.67 36.02 -4.24
C GLU A 192 32.04 36.57 -4.71
N GLU A 193 32.09 37.07 -5.94
CA GLU A 193 33.15 37.98 -6.34
C GLU A 193 33.00 39.22 -5.45
N ASP A 194 33.92 39.38 -4.50
CA ASP A 194 34.16 40.62 -3.79
C ASP A 194 34.52 41.69 -4.85
N GLU A 195 33.51 42.32 -5.44
CA GLU A 195 33.67 43.55 -6.18
C GLU A 195 34.09 44.61 -5.17
N ASP A 196 35.41 44.81 -5.07
CA ASP A 196 36.04 45.98 -4.47
C ASP A 196 35.46 47.23 -5.13
N SER A 197 34.36 47.74 -4.57
CA SER A 197 33.79 49.03 -4.95
C SER A 197 34.68 50.13 -4.38
N ASP A 198 35.76 50.42 -5.11
CA ASP A 198 36.57 51.62 -4.92
C ASP A 198 35.78 52.83 -5.43
N PHE A 199 34.81 53.29 -4.65
CA PHE A 199 34.17 54.58 -4.90
C PHE A 199 35.01 55.66 -4.24
N GLY A 200 35.90 56.22 -5.05
CA GLY A 200 36.88 57.24 -4.66
C GLY A 200 36.28 58.42 -3.91
N GLU A 201 36.97 58.79 -2.83
CA GLU A 201 36.88 60.11 -2.25
C GLU A 201 37.45 61.15 -3.24
N GLU A 202 36.61 61.73 -4.09
CA GLU A 202 36.93 63.00 -4.73
C GLU A 202 36.27 64.18 -4.00
N GLN A 203 37.16 65.09 -3.63
CA GLN A 203 36.96 66.25 -2.79
C GLN A 203 36.11 67.33 -3.47
N ARG A 204 35.31 68.00 -2.64
CA ARG A 204 35.05 69.45 -2.56
C ARG A 204 34.85 70.20 -3.89
N ASP A 205 33.72 70.89 -4.02
CA ASP A 205 33.76 72.34 -3.78
C ASP A 205 32.38 73.01 -3.59
N CYS A 206 32.47 74.08 -2.79
CA CYS A 206 31.50 75.06 -2.36
C CYS A 206 30.49 75.55 -3.43
N TYR A 207 29.25 75.88 -3.04
CA TYR A 207 28.80 77.25 -2.72
C TYR A 207 27.30 77.31 -2.41
N LEU A 208 26.98 78.13 -1.40
CA LEU A 208 25.64 78.59 -1.02
C LEU A 208 24.87 79.25 -2.20
N LYS A 209 23.55 79.01 -2.28
CA LYS A 209 22.52 80.03 -1.96
C LYS A 209 21.14 79.40 -1.82
#